data_AF-A0A1I5GW17-F1
#
_entry.id   AF-A0A1I5GW17-F1
#
_cell.length_a   1.000
_cell.length_b   1.000
_cell.length_c   1.000
_cell.angle_alpha   90.00
_cell.angle_beta   90.00
_cell.angle_gamma   90.00
#
_symmetry.space_group_name_H-M   'P 1'
#
loop_
_entity.id
_entity.type
_entity.pdbx_description
1 polymer ?
#
loop_
_entity_poly.entity_id
_entity_poly.type
_entity_poly.pdbx_seq_one_letter_code
_entity_poly.pdbx_strand_id
1 'polypeptide(L)'
;MKVDIATLQSMAGQCQAEAADTAARQATLSSSVTASVLDGWTDSQAAVQFSALYEQWRTSAQAVSDALTGMGGLLTAVAASYQQHEADVAARIGALV
;
A
#
# COMPACT_ATOMS: atom_id res chain seq x y z
N MET A 1 -8.91 25.94 0.19
CA MET A 1 -7.57 25.50 0.63
C MET A 1 -6.99 24.62 -0.46
N LYS A 2 -5.97 25.07 -1.21
CA LYS A 2 -5.26 24.23 -2.21
C LYS A 2 -4.23 23.42 -1.43
N VAL A 3 -4.34 22.10 -1.40
CA VAL A 3 -3.26 21.26 -0.86
C VAL A 3 -2.06 21.44 -1.78
N ASP A 4 -0.90 21.79 -1.24
CA ASP A 4 0.29 21.99 -2.03
C ASP A 4 0.91 20.65 -2.49
N ILE A 5 1.70 20.70 -3.57
CA ILE A 5 2.30 19.52 -4.19
C ILE A 5 3.23 18.77 -3.22
N ALA A 6 3.98 19.48 -2.38
CA ALA A 6 4.90 18.84 -1.43
C ALA A 6 4.12 18.09 -0.34
N THR A 7 3.01 18.64 0.14
CA THR A 7 2.11 17.94 1.06
C THR A 7 1.53 16.67 0.42
N LEU A 8 1.05 16.73 -0.83
CA LEU A 8 0.54 15.54 -1.53
C LEU A 8 1.61 14.46 -1.70
N GLN A 9 2.84 14.85 -2.07
CA GLN A 9 3.96 13.93 -2.20
C GLN A 9 4.36 13.32 -0.85
N SER A 10 4.35 14.10 0.23
CA SER A 10 4.64 13.62 1.59
C SER A 10 3.60 12.60 2.04
N MET A 11 2.31 12.89 1.86
CA MET A 11 1.22 11.96 2.18
C MET A 11 1.32 10.68 1.34
N ALA A 12 1.64 10.80 0.05
CA ALA A 12 1.85 9.64 -0.82
C ALA A 12 2.99 8.75 -0.33
N GLY A 13 4.13 9.36 0.03
CA GLY A 13 5.28 8.67 0.59
C GLY A 13 4.96 7.98 1.92
N GLN A 14 4.15 8.61 2.77
CA GLN A 14 3.70 8.01 4.01
C GLN A 14 2.85 6.75 3.75
N CYS A 15 1.86 6.82 2.86
CA CYS A 15 1.04 5.65 2.52
C CYS A 15 1.89 4.49 1.98
N GLN A 16 2.90 4.78 1.16
CA GLN A 16 3.81 3.76 0.62
C GLN A 16 4.70 3.14 1.71
N ALA A 17 5.21 3.95 2.63
CA ALA A 17 6.02 3.48 3.75
C ALA A 17 5.19 2.58 4.70
N GLU A 18 3.95 2.98 5.02
CA GLU A 18 3.04 2.19 5.84
C GLU A 18 2.63 0.88 5.15
N ALA A 19 2.43 0.88 3.83
CA ALA A 19 2.18 -0.33 3.05
C ALA A 19 3.34 -1.34 3.16
N ALA A 20 4.58 -0.85 3.05
CA ALA A 20 5.79 -1.65 3.13
C ALA A 20 6.02 -2.23 4.54
N ASP A 21 5.85 -1.41 5.59
CA ASP A 21 5.94 -1.87 6.98
C ASP A 21 4.88 -2.93 7.29
N THR A 22 3.64 -2.71 6.84
CA THR A 22 2.55 -3.69 7.01
C THR A 22 2.88 -5.02 6.33
N ALA A 23 3.37 -4.99 5.09
CA ALA A 23 3.75 -6.19 4.35
C ALA A 23 4.91 -6.94 5.03
N ALA A 24 5.91 -6.22 5.55
CA ALA A 24 7.06 -6.82 6.25
C ALA A 24 6.64 -7.50 7.57
N ARG A 25 5.76 -6.85 8.34
CA ARG A 25 5.19 -7.42 9.58
C ARG A 25 4.36 -8.65 9.28
N GLN A 26 3.53 -8.59 8.23
CA GLN A 26 2.75 -9.74 7.79
C GLN A 26 3.64 -10.91 7.38
N ALA A 27 4.70 -10.67 6.60
CA ALA A 27 5.64 -11.71 6.18
C ALA A 27 6.30 -12.39 7.38
N THR A 28 6.72 -11.59 8.38
CA THR A 28 7.30 -12.10 9.63
C THR A 28 6.31 -12.98 10.39
N LEU A 29 5.09 -12.49 10.62
CA LEU A 29 4.06 -13.24 11.34
C LEU A 29 3.66 -14.52 10.59
N SER A 30 3.53 -14.43 9.28
CA SER A 30 3.22 -15.55 8.39
C SER A 30 4.27 -16.66 8.48
N SER A 31 5.56 -16.28 8.46
CA SER A 31 6.67 -17.23 8.65
C SER A 31 6.63 -17.87 10.04
N SER A 32 6.35 -17.09 11.08
CA SER A 32 6.25 -17.60 12.45
C SER A 32 5.10 -18.60 12.62
N VAL A 33 3.90 -18.30 12.08
CA VAL A 33 2.75 -19.21 12.16
C VAL A 33 3.02 -20.50 11.41
N THR A 34 3.61 -20.41 10.21
CA THR A 34 3.95 -21.58 9.41
C THR A 34 4.94 -22.49 10.13
N ALA A 35 6.02 -21.92 10.69
CA ALA A 35 7.06 -22.67 11.38
C ALA A 35 6.63 -23.25 12.73
N SER A 36 5.66 -22.64 13.42
CA SER A 36 5.26 -23.08 14.78
C SER A 36 4.00 -23.93 14.81
N VAL A 37 3.00 -23.60 13.98
CA VAL A 37 1.66 -24.20 14.08
C VAL A 37 1.40 -25.18 12.96
N LEU A 38 1.78 -24.85 11.73
CA LEU A 38 1.51 -25.70 10.57
C LEU A 38 2.59 -26.77 10.32
N ASP A 39 3.74 -26.67 10.99
CA ASP A 39 4.81 -27.65 10.83
C ASP A 39 4.41 -29.00 11.44
N GLY A 40 4.21 -29.99 10.58
CA GLY A 40 3.82 -31.36 10.95
C GLY A 40 2.38 -31.53 11.45
N TRP A 41 1.60 -30.46 11.61
CA TRP A 41 0.20 -30.54 12.07
C TRP A 41 -0.78 -30.46 10.90
N THR A 42 -1.11 -31.62 10.32
CA THR A 42 -2.03 -31.69 9.15
C THR A 42 -3.14 -32.73 9.30
N ASP A 43 -3.00 -33.71 10.19
CA ASP A 43 -3.86 -34.90 10.25
C ASP A 43 -5.18 -34.71 11.03
N SER A 44 -5.66 -33.47 11.19
CA SER A 44 -6.87 -33.17 11.96
C SER A 44 -7.79 -32.16 11.26
N GLN A 45 -9.09 -32.28 11.51
CA GLN A 45 -10.08 -31.29 11.07
C GLN A 45 -9.77 -29.87 11.58
N ALA A 46 -9.16 -29.76 12.75
CA ALA A 46 -8.71 -28.47 13.30
C ALA A 46 -7.58 -27.85 12.46
N ALA A 47 -6.62 -28.66 11.99
CA ALA A 47 -5.53 -28.20 11.11
C ALA A 47 -6.07 -27.69 9.76
N VAL A 48 -7.08 -28.35 9.20
CA VAL A 48 -7.76 -27.91 7.97
C VAL A 48 -8.45 -26.56 8.17
N GLN A 49 -9.24 -26.43 9.24
CA GLN A 49 -9.94 -25.17 9.55
C GLN A 49 -8.97 -24.03 9.87
N PHE A 50 -7.90 -24.32 10.59
CA PHE A 50 -6.83 -23.36 10.87
C PHE A 50 -6.17 -22.87 9.58
N SER A 51 -5.81 -23.78 8.68
CA SER A 51 -5.21 -23.43 7.39
C SER A 51 -6.11 -22.53 6.54
N ALA A 52 -7.42 -22.78 6.56
CA ALA A 52 -8.39 -21.93 5.87
C ALA A 52 -8.44 -20.50 6.46
N LEU A 53 -8.47 -20.38 7.78
CA LEU A 53 -8.45 -19.09 8.48
C LEU A 53 -7.12 -18.35 8.25
N TYR A 54 -6.01 -19.08 8.26
CA TYR A 54 -4.68 -18.54 7.99
C TYR A 54 -4.61 -17.95 6.57
N GLU A 55 -5.12 -18.65 5.56
CA GLU A 55 -5.13 -18.17 4.19
C GLU A 55 -6.06 -16.97 3.99
N GLN A 56 -7.22 -16.97 4.66
CA GLN A 56 -8.12 -15.81 4.72
C GLN A 56 -7.43 -14.60 5.34
N TRP A 57 -6.74 -14.78 6.47
CA TRP A 57 -5.97 -13.75 7.13
C TRP A 57 -4.86 -13.21 6.22
N ARG A 58 -4.08 -14.09 5.59
CA ARG A 58 -2.99 -13.72 4.67
C ARG A 58 -3.50 -12.88 3.50
N THR A 59 -4.60 -13.30 2.88
CA THR A 59 -5.22 -12.55 1.77
C THR A 59 -5.74 -11.19 2.23
N SER A 60 -6.41 -11.14 3.38
CA SER A 60 -6.96 -9.89 3.92
C SER A 60 -5.85 -8.89 4.28
N ALA A 61 -4.75 -9.37 4.86
CA ALA A 61 -3.62 -8.52 5.21
C ALA A 61 -2.89 -7.99 3.96
N GLN A 62 -2.76 -8.78 2.89
CA GLN A 62 -2.22 -8.29 1.61
C GLN A 62 -3.08 -7.16 1.04
N ALA A 63 -4.41 -7.30 1.11
CA ALA A 63 -5.34 -6.28 0.62
C ALA A 63 -5.17 -4.93 1.35
N VAL A 64 -4.71 -4.92 2.61
CA VAL A 64 -4.40 -3.67 3.33
C VAL A 64 -3.20 -2.96 2.71
N SER A 65 -2.10 -3.67 2.47
CA SER A 65 -0.92 -3.10 1.80
C SER A 65 -1.22 -2.63 0.38
N ASP A 66 -2.04 -3.36 -0.37
CA ASP A 66 -2.48 -2.98 -1.71
C ASP A 66 -3.32 -1.70 -1.67
N ALA A 67 -4.24 -1.58 -0.72
CA ALA A 67 -5.05 -0.38 -0.53
C ALA A 67 -4.20 0.85 -0.18
N LEU A 68 -3.25 0.72 0.75
CA LEU A 68 -2.32 1.79 1.11
C LEU A 68 -1.46 2.22 -0.09
N THR A 69 -0.98 1.26 -0.87
CA THR A 69 -0.23 1.52 -2.11
C THR A 69 -1.10 2.28 -3.13
N GLY A 70 -2.35 1.87 -3.31
CA GLY A 70 -3.31 2.54 -4.19
C GLY A 70 -3.61 3.98 -3.75
N MET A 71 -3.81 4.20 -2.45
CA MET A 71 -4.00 5.55 -1.89
C MET A 71 -2.78 6.44 -2.17
N GLY A 72 -1.57 5.93 -1.96
CA GLY A 72 -0.34 6.64 -2.29
C GLY A 72 -0.23 6.96 -3.79
N GLY A 73 -0.57 5.99 -4.66
CA GLY A 73 -0.59 6.18 -6.10
C GLY A 73 -1.55 7.28 -6.57
N LEU A 74 -2.75 7.35 -5.99
CA LEU A 74 -3.71 8.42 -6.27
C LEU A 74 -3.15 9.79 -5.88
N LEU A 75 -2.53 9.91 -4.70
CA LEU A 75 -1.92 11.15 -4.23
C LEU A 75 -0.76 11.60 -5.15
N THR A 76 0.09 10.67 -5.58
CA THR A 76 1.15 10.94 -6.57
C THR A 76 0.57 11.42 -7.91
N ALA A 77 -0.49 10.78 -8.40
CA ALA A 77 -1.14 11.16 -9.66
C ALA A 77 -1.74 12.58 -9.59
N VAL A 78 -2.37 12.94 -8.47
CA VAL A 78 -2.90 14.31 -8.26
C VAL A 78 -1.77 15.33 -8.22
N ALA A 79 -0.66 15.04 -7.52
CA ALA A 79 0.51 15.91 -7.47
C ALA A 79 1.10 16.16 -8.86
N ALA A 80 1.23 15.11 -9.68
CA ALA A 80 1.71 15.20 -11.06
C ALA A 80 0.78 16.05 -11.95
N SER A 81 -0.54 15.87 -11.81
CA SER A 81 -1.53 16.68 -12.53
C SER A 81 -1.41 18.17 -12.21
N TYR A 82 -1.19 18.53 -10.94
CA TYR A 82 -0.96 19.92 -10.55
C TYR A 82 0.33 20.50 -11.10
N GLN A 83 1.43 19.74 -11.09
CA GLN A 83 2.69 20.17 -11.70
C GLN A 83 2.55 20.41 -13.21
N GLN A 84 1.88 19.50 -13.92
CA GLN A 84 1.63 19.65 -15.35
C GLN A 84 0.79 20.90 -15.65
N HIS A 85 -0.29 21.10 -14.90
CA HIS A 85 -1.14 22.28 -15.08
C HIS A 85 -0.35 23.59 -14.87
N GLU A 86 0.55 23.64 -13.88
CA GLU A 86 1.40 24.82 -13.66
C GLU A 86 2.40 25.04 -14.80
N ALA A 87 2.98 23.97 -15.36
CA ALA A 87 3.85 24.04 -16.53
C ALA A 87 3.12 24.54 -17.79
N ASP A 88 1.90 24.07 -18.04
CA ASP A 88 1.09 24.48 -19.19
C ASP A 88 0.70 25.96 -19.10
N VAL A 89 0.35 26.44 -17.91
CA VAL A 89 0.07 27.87 -17.68
C VAL A 89 1.32 28.72 -17.92
N ALA A 90 2.49 28.30 -17.42
CA ALA A 90 3.74 29.00 -17.64
C ALA A 90 4.11 29.07 -19.13
N ALA A 91 3.92 27.96 -19.88
CA ALA A 91 4.16 27.93 -21.32
C ALA A 91 3.23 28.88 -22.09
N ARG A 92 1.95 28.95 -21.72
CA ARG A 92 0.99 29.88 -22.32
C ARG A 92 1.34 31.33 -22.06
N ILE A 93 1.80 31.66 -20.85
CA ILE A 93 2.27 33.02 -20.52
C ILE A 93 3.52 33.34 -21.34
N GLY A 94 4.51 32.43 -21.38
CA GLY A 94 5.73 32.62 -22.16
C GLY A 94 5.50 32.79 -23.67
N ALA A 95 4.42 32.24 -24.21
CA ALA A 95 4.04 32.42 -25.62
C ALA A 95 3.35 33.76 -25.93
N LEU A 96 2.95 34.52 -24.91
CA LEU A 96 2.28 35.82 -25.04
C LEU A 96 3.24 37.01 -24.85
N VAL A 97 4.51 36.75 -24.54
CA VAL A 97 5.58 37.75 -24.30
C VAL A 97 6.63 37.62 -25.39
#